data_AF-A0ABD4RER8-F1
#
_entry.id   AF-A0ABD4RER8-F1
#
_cell.length_a   1.000
_cell.length_b   1.000
_cell.length_c   1.000
_cell.angle_alpha   90.00
_cell.angle_beta   90.00
_cell.angle_gamma   90.00
#
_symmetry.space_group_name_H-M   'P 1'
#
loop_
_entity.id
_entity.type
_entity.pdbx_description
1 polymer ?
#
loop_
_entity_poly.entity_id
_entity_poly.type
_entity_poly.pdbx_seq_one_letter_code
_entity_poly.pdbx_strand_id
1 'polypeptide(L)'
;MDLLTMVSISVGILSGVWGFVSVSLGLITWVGFIGCTSYYASGGEFSGFKKSIYANMTGVLWAMCIILCSSKFETSYWSYIFTGIFSFVMCIQAKCKKLEFIPGAFCGSCCTFGTGGNWQAVIIALLCGAVLGYSSDKGGQYLYKLVEKVRVKK
;
A
#
# COMPACT_ATOMS: atom_id res chain seq x y z
N MET A 1 -16.05 10.49 22.61
CA MET A 1 -14.98 9.83 21.84
C MET A 1 -14.83 10.58 20.54
N ASP A 2 -13.59 10.90 20.20
CA ASP A 2 -13.17 11.57 18.98
C ASP A 2 -13.07 10.59 17.80
N LEU A 3 -13.01 11.14 16.58
CA LEU A 3 -12.97 10.35 15.35
C LEU A 3 -11.75 9.42 15.28
N LEU A 4 -10.59 9.88 15.76
CA LEU A 4 -9.35 9.08 15.73
C LEU A 4 -9.48 7.82 16.58
N THR A 5 -10.12 7.92 17.75
CA THR A 5 -10.40 6.75 18.59
C THR A 5 -11.28 5.72 17.85
N MET A 6 -12.31 6.18 17.13
CA MET A 6 -13.21 5.29 16.38
C MET A 6 -12.53 4.62 15.19
N VAL A 7 -11.72 5.37 14.46
CA VAL A 7 -10.90 4.83 13.37
C VAL A 7 -9.88 3.83 13.91
N SER A 8 -9.22 4.14 15.03
CA SER A 8 -8.26 3.22 15.67
C SER A 8 -8.89 1.89 16.07
N ILE A 9 -10.11 1.89 16.63
CA ILE A 9 -10.84 0.66 16.95
C ILE A 9 -11.12 -0.15 15.68
N SER A 10 -11.63 0.49 14.63
CA SER A 10 -11.92 -0.14 13.35
C SER A 10 -10.66 -0.75 12.71
N VAL A 11 -9.56 0.01 12.68
CA VAL A 11 -8.26 -0.43 12.17
C VAL A 11 -7.73 -1.60 12.97
N GLY A 12 -7.80 -1.56 14.31
CA GLY A 12 -7.31 -2.65 15.17
C GLY A 12 -8.05 -3.97 14.91
N ILE A 13 -9.38 -3.94 14.84
CA ILE A 13 -10.21 -5.12 14.57
C ILE A 13 -9.88 -5.69 13.19
N LEU A 14 -9.90 -4.85 12.14
CA LEU A 14 -9.67 -5.30 10.77
C LEU A 14 -8.23 -5.76 10.56
N SER A 15 -7.25 -5.17 11.24
CA SER A 15 -5.85 -5.64 11.21
C SER A 15 -5.70 -7.02 11.84
N GLY A 16 -6.41 -7.29 12.95
CA GLY A 16 -6.46 -8.63 13.55
C GLY A 16 -7.07 -9.66 12.60
N VAL A 17 -8.20 -9.32 11.97
CA VAL A 17 -8.85 -10.16 10.95
C VAL A 17 -7.92 -10.40 9.76
N TRP A 18 -7.22 -9.36 9.29
CA TRP A 18 -6.27 -9.46 8.19
C TRP A 18 -5.14 -10.44 8.50
N GLY A 19 -4.58 -10.39 9.71
CA GLY A 19 -3.54 -11.34 10.14
C GLY A 19 -3.98 -12.79 9.95
N PHE A 20 -5.21 -13.12 10.37
CA PHE A 20 -5.76 -14.47 10.22
C PHE A 20 -6.07 -14.83 8.76
N VAL A 21 -6.74 -13.93 8.03
CA VAL A 21 -7.18 -14.16 6.64
C VAL A 21 -5.99 -14.28 5.70
N SER A 22 -4.98 -13.41 5.85
CA SER A 22 -3.80 -13.42 4.99
C SER A 22 -3.02 -14.73 5.11
N VAL A 23 -2.83 -15.24 6.32
CA VAL A 23 -2.17 -16.54 6.55
C VAL A 23 -3.00 -17.68 5.95
N SER A 24 -4.32 -17.66 6.16
CA SER A 24 -5.22 -18.72 5.66
C SER A 24 -5.27 -18.79 4.13
N LEU A 25 -5.11 -17.65 3.45
CA LEU A 25 -5.13 -17.55 1.99
C LEU A 25 -3.72 -17.63 1.35
N GLY A 26 -2.66 -17.80 2.15
CA GLY A 26 -1.28 -17.81 1.66
C GLY A 26 -0.78 -16.46 1.12
N LEU A 27 -1.40 -15.35 1.55
CA LEU A 27 -1.01 -14.00 1.17
C LEU A 27 0.15 -13.50 2.03
N ILE A 28 0.94 -12.57 1.47
CA ILE A 28 2.07 -11.95 2.18
C ILE A 28 1.52 -10.88 3.13
N THR A 29 1.26 -11.27 4.38
CA THR A 29 0.61 -10.43 5.42
C THR A 29 1.19 -9.02 5.51
N TRP A 30 2.53 -8.91 5.55
CA TRP A 30 3.25 -7.64 5.68
C TRP A 30 3.11 -6.74 4.46
N VAL A 31 3.09 -7.32 3.26
CA VAL A 31 2.84 -6.57 2.02
C VAL A 31 1.41 -6.03 2.01
N GLY A 32 0.45 -6.79 2.54
CA GLY A 32 -0.90 -6.28 2.80
C GLY A 32 -0.93 -5.10 3.76
N PHE A 33 -0.15 -5.15 4.85
CA PHE A 33 -0.03 -3.99 5.75
C PHE A 33 0.61 -2.79 5.06
N ILE A 34 1.61 -2.98 4.19
CA ILE A 34 2.16 -1.88 3.36
C ILE A 34 1.08 -1.29 2.44
N GLY A 35 0.22 -2.13 1.85
CA GLY A 35 -0.95 -1.66 1.10
C GLY A 35 -1.85 -0.75 1.92
N CYS A 36 -2.23 -1.19 3.13
CA CYS A 36 -3.03 -0.40 4.08
C CYS A 36 -2.34 0.91 4.50
N THR A 37 -1.05 0.84 4.83
CA THR A 37 -0.24 2.01 5.20
C THR A 37 -0.16 3.02 4.07
N SER A 38 0.08 2.54 2.84
CA SER A 38 0.15 3.41 1.66
C SER A 38 -1.18 4.10 1.37
N TYR A 39 -2.31 3.46 1.66
CA TYR A 39 -3.63 4.08 1.61
C TYR A 39 -3.73 5.27 2.58
N TYR A 40 -3.44 5.06 3.87
CA TYR A 40 -3.51 6.12 4.87
C TYR A 40 -2.51 7.25 4.58
N ALA A 41 -1.29 6.91 4.16
CA ALA A 41 -0.25 7.88 3.81
C ALA A 41 -0.59 8.71 2.56
N SER A 42 -1.44 8.20 1.68
CA SER A 42 -1.90 8.94 0.49
C SER A 42 -3.01 9.96 0.76
N GLY A 43 -3.41 10.12 2.03
CA GLY A 43 -4.44 11.07 2.47
C GLY A 43 -5.83 10.44 2.70
N GLY A 44 -5.95 9.12 2.59
CA GLY A 44 -7.20 8.40 2.78
C GLY A 44 -8.27 8.74 1.73
N GLU A 45 -9.53 8.47 2.07
CA GLU A 45 -10.67 8.57 1.16
C GLU A 45 -10.52 7.78 -0.15
N PHE A 46 -11.49 7.92 -1.05
CA PHE A 46 -11.45 7.22 -2.33
C PHE A 46 -10.36 7.76 -3.28
N SER A 47 -10.00 9.03 -3.12
CA SER A 47 -8.94 9.66 -3.92
C SER A 47 -7.56 9.12 -3.53
N GLY A 48 -7.26 9.01 -2.23
CA GLY A 48 -6.04 8.39 -1.72
C GLY A 48 -5.97 6.91 -2.07
N PHE A 49 -7.07 6.16 -1.93
CA PHE A 49 -7.13 4.76 -2.37
C PHE A 49 -6.65 4.55 -3.81
N LYS A 50 -7.14 5.37 -4.75
CA LYS A 50 -6.68 5.31 -6.15
C LYS A 50 -5.20 5.69 -6.27
N LYS A 51 -4.77 6.78 -5.64
CA LYS A 51 -3.37 7.25 -5.69
C LYS A 51 -2.41 6.19 -5.16
N SER A 52 -2.72 5.59 -4.01
CA SER A 52 -1.96 4.51 -3.39
C SER A 52 -1.85 3.31 -4.33
N ILE A 53 -2.95 2.82 -4.90
CA ILE A 53 -2.92 1.68 -5.82
C ILE A 53 -2.07 2.00 -7.05
N TYR A 54 -2.31 3.13 -7.72
CA TYR A 54 -1.54 3.48 -8.91
C TYR A 54 -0.05 3.61 -8.61
N ALA A 55 0.31 4.31 -7.54
CA ALA A 55 1.71 4.47 -7.14
C ALA A 55 2.35 3.10 -6.82
N ASN A 56 1.69 2.27 -6.02
CA ASN A 56 2.15 0.93 -5.68
C ASN A 56 2.37 0.05 -6.92
N MET A 57 1.42 0.05 -7.85
CA MET A 57 1.53 -0.74 -9.09
C MET A 57 2.69 -0.27 -9.95
N THR A 58 2.90 1.04 -10.10
CA THR A 58 4.09 1.55 -10.80
C THR A 58 5.38 1.15 -10.10
N GLY A 59 5.41 1.15 -8.77
CA GLY A 59 6.53 0.65 -7.98
C GLY A 59 6.89 -0.79 -8.28
N VAL A 60 5.89 -1.67 -8.34
CA VAL A 60 6.07 -3.08 -8.73
C VAL A 60 6.63 -3.17 -10.15
N LEU A 61 6.10 -2.40 -11.09
CA LEU A 61 6.58 -2.36 -12.47
C LEU A 61 8.07 -1.97 -12.54
N TRP A 62 8.47 -0.90 -11.86
CA TRP A 62 9.86 -0.44 -11.86
C TRP A 62 10.81 -1.42 -11.16
N ALA A 63 10.37 -2.08 -10.08
CA ALA A 63 11.16 -3.14 -9.46
C ALA A 63 11.38 -4.33 -10.40
N MET A 64 10.34 -4.75 -11.13
CA MET A 64 10.49 -5.81 -12.13
C MET A 64 11.42 -5.39 -13.27
N CYS A 65 11.35 -4.13 -13.73
CA CYS A 65 12.30 -3.60 -14.69
C CYS A 65 13.74 -3.67 -14.17
N ILE A 66 13.99 -3.28 -12.91
CA ILE A 66 15.32 -3.39 -12.28
C ILE A 66 15.79 -4.85 -12.25
N ILE A 67 14.95 -5.79 -11.81
CA ILE A 67 15.31 -7.21 -11.72
C ILE A 67 15.64 -7.77 -13.11
N LEU A 68 14.79 -7.52 -14.10
CA LEU A 68 14.96 -8.02 -15.48
C LEU A 68 16.16 -7.39 -16.20
N CYS A 69 16.42 -6.10 -15.98
CA CYS A 69 17.60 -5.44 -16.54
C CYS A 69 18.87 -5.97 -15.88
N SER A 70 18.86 -6.14 -14.55
CA SER A 70 20.02 -6.62 -13.80
C SER A 70 20.34 -8.08 -14.11
N SER A 71 19.34 -8.93 -14.33
CA SER A 71 19.54 -10.35 -14.63
C SER A 71 20.22 -10.62 -15.98
N LYS A 72 20.28 -9.61 -16.87
CA LYS A 72 20.98 -9.70 -18.16
C LYS A 72 22.48 -9.46 -18.06
N PHE A 73 22.97 -8.97 -16.92
CA PHE A 73 24.38 -8.71 -16.70
C PHE A 73 24.89 -9.60 -15.57
N GLU A 74 25.99 -10.32 -15.80
CA GLU A 74 26.55 -11.26 -14.82
C GLU A 74 27.16 -10.55 -13.60
N THR A 75 27.41 -9.24 -13.69
CA THR A 75 28.08 -8.48 -12.62
C THR A 75 27.09 -7.76 -11.71
N SER A 76 27.19 -8.02 -10.39
CA SER A 76 26.30 -7.44 -9.36
C SER A 76 26.24 -5.90 -9.34
N TYR A 77 27.26 -5.20 -9.85
CA TYR A 77 27.32 -3.74 -9.86
C TYR A 77 26.23 -3.07 -10.70
N TRP A 78 25.75 -3.74 -11.76
CA TRP A 78 24.71 -3.21 -12.63
C TRP A 78 23.37 -2.98 -11.90
N SER A 79 23.08 -3.80 -10.90
CA SER A 79 21.85 -3.67 -10.10
C SER A 79 21.75 -2.33 -9.36
N TYR A 80 22.88 -1.81 -8.85
CA TYR A 80 22.92 -0.52 -8.16
C TYR A 80 22.69 0.65 -9.13
N ILE A 81 23.25 0.55 -10.33
CA ILE A 81 23.08 1.57 -11.38
C ILE A 81 21.60 1.62 -11.81
N PHE A 82 21.00 0.47 -12.12
CA PHE A 82 19.59 0.41 -12.49
C PHE A 82 18.68 0.87 -11.34
N THR A 83 19.00 0.51 -10.10
CA THR A 83 18.27 1.01 -8.93
C THR A 83 18.31 2.54 -8.87
N GLY A 84 19.46 3.17 -9.11
CA GLY A 84 19.58 4.63 -9.18
C GLY A 84 18.74 5.25 -10.30
N ILE A 85 18.84 4.69 -11.52
CA ILE A 85 18.10 5.18 -12.69
C ILE A 85 16.58 5.07 -12.46
N PHE A 86 16.09 3.91 -12.04
CA PHE A 86 14.66 3.69 -11.84
C PHE A 86 14.14 4.42 -10.60
N SER A 87 14.96 4.68 -9.58
CA SER A 87 14.59 5.58 -8.48
C SER A 87 14.37 7.01 -8.96
N PHE A 88 15.20 7.50 -9.88
CA PHE A 88 14.95 8.78 -10.53
C PHE A 88 13.64 8.77 -11.33
N VAL A 89 13.35 7.69 -12.06
CA VAL A 89 12.08 7.52 -12.79
C VAL A 89 10.87 7.51 -11.84
N MET A 90 10.97 6.84 -10.70
CA MET A 90 9.93 6.84 -9.66
C MET A 90 9.64 8.23 -9.09
N CYS A 91 10.66 9.10 -9.01
CA CYS A 91 10.47 10.49 -8.61
C CYS A 91 9.89 11.35 -9.74
N ILE A 92 10.38 11.21 -10.99
CA ILE A 92 9.91 12.07 -12.08
C ILE A 92 8.46 11.76 -12.51
N GLN A 93 8.01 10.50 -12.38
CA GLN A 93 6.62 10.13 -12.68
C GLN A 93 5.62 10.85 -11.78
N ALA A 94 6.04 11.36 -10.62
CA ALA A 94 5.18 12.12 -9.71
C ALA A 94 4.72 13.47 -10.28
N LYS A 95 5.32 13.92 -11.39
CA LYS A 95 4.77 15.04 -12.19
C LYS A 95 3.35 14.74 -12.71
N CYS A 96 2.98 13.47 -12.85
CA CYS A 96 1.61 13.08 -13.16
C CYS A 96 0.74 13.10 -11.89
N LYS A 97 -0.36 13.88 -11.88
CA LYS A 97 -1.27 14.03 -10.72
C LYS A 97 -1.79 12.71 -10.12
N LYS A 98 -1.85 11.62 -10.90
CA LYS A 98 -2.28 10.30 -10.42
C LYS A 98 -1.19 9.53 -9.66
N LEU A 99 0.08 9.88 -9.86
CA LEU A 99 1.27 9.23 -9.34
C LEU A 99 2.10 10.15 -8.43
N GLU A 100 1.52 11.29 -8.03
CA GLU A 100 2.17 12.29 -7.16
C GLU A 100 2.64 11.70 -5.82
N PHE A 101 2.03 10.59 -5.38
CA PHE A 101 2.42 9.88 -4.18
C PHE A 101 3.69 9.03 -4.39
N ILE A 102 4.85 9.70 -4.44
CA ILE A 102 6.18 9.08 -4.57
C ILE A 102 6.39 7.91 -3.58
N PRO A 103 6.05 8.03 -2.28
CA PRO A 103 6.30 6.95 -1.33
C PRO A 103 5.60 5.64 -1.71
N GLY A 104 4.44 5.69 -2.38
CA GLY A 104 3.76 4.48 -2.85
C GLY A 104 4.54 3.71 -3.90
N ALA A 105 5.24 4.40 -4.80
CA ALA A 105 6.11 3.74 -5.77
C ALA A 105 7.25 2.98 -5.07
N PHE A 106 7.86 3.60 -4.06
CA PHE A 106 8.88 2.92 -3.24
C PHE A 106 8.31 1.77 -2.41
N CYS A 107 7.10 1.90 -1.86
CA CYS A 107 6.43 0.80 -1.16
C CYS A 107 6.25 -0.43 -2.07
N GLY A 108 5.72 -0.22 -3.28
CA GLY A 108 5.52 -1.30 -4.26
C GLY A 108 6.85 -1.93 -4.70
N SER A 109 7.87 -1.12 -4.95
CA SER A 109 9.19 -1.63 -5.35
C SER A 109 9.85 -2.42 -4.23
N CYS A 110 9.86 -1.91 -3.00
CA CYS A 110 10.45 -2.58 -1.84
C CYS A 110 9.73 -3.89 -1.51
N CYS A 111 8.41 -3.95 -1.64
CA CYS A 111 7.66 -5.20 -1.48
C CYS A 111 8.06 -6.23 -2.54
N THR A 112 8.28 -5.80 -3.78
CA THR A 112 8.70 -6.68 -4.88
C THR A 112 10.12 -7.21 -4.66
N PHE A 113 11.06 -6.36 -4.23
CA PHE A 113 12.42 -6.81 -3.90
C PHE A 113 12.45 -7.73 -2.68
N GLY A 114 11.73 -7.37 -1.60
CA GLY A 114 11.66 -8.15 -0.37
C GLY A 114 11.01 -9.52 -0.53
N THR A 115 10.34 -9.78 -1.66
CA THR A 115 9.71 -11.06 -2.00
C THR A 115 10.42 -11.78 -3.13
N GLY A 116 11.65 -11.37 -3.47
CA GLY A 116 12.46 -12.02 -4.50
C GLY A 116 11.89 -11.89 -5.91
N GLY A 117 11.11 -10.83 -6.19
CA GLY A 117 10.51 -10.62 -7.52
C GLY A 117 9.17 -11.32 -7.73
N ASN A 118 8.53 -11.85 -6.68
CA ASN A 118 7.18 -12.42 -6.77
C ASN A 118 6.11 -11.31 -6.91
N TRP A 119 6.10 -10.65 -8.06
CA TRP A 119 5.24 -9.50 -8.34
C TRP A 119 3.75 -9.84 -8.30
N GLN A 120 3.35 -11.07 -8.67
CA GLN A 120 1.94 -11.49 -8.64
C GLN A 120 1.39 -11.50 -7.22
N ALA A 121 2.10 -12.17 -6.31
CA ALA A 121 1.71 -12.21 -4.90
C ALA A 121 1.73 -10.81 -4.27
N VAL A 122 2.71 -9.99 -4.63
CA VAL A 122 2.81 -8.60 -4.16
C VAL A 122 1.64 -7.75 -4.61
N ILE A 123 1.25 -7.82 -5.89
CA ILE A 123 0.10 -7.07 -6.40
C ILE A 123 -1.17 -7.45 -5.65
N ILE A 124 -1.44 -8.75 -5.50
CA ILE A 124 -2.64 -9.24 -4.81
C ILE A 124 -2.63 -8.76 -3.35
N ALA A 125 -1.52 -8.92 -2.65
CA ALA A 125 -1.40 -8.50 -1.26
C ALA A 125 -1.55 -6.97 -1.09
N LEU A 126 -0.92 -6.16 -1.95
CA LEU A 126 -1.05 -4.70 -1.91
C LEU A 126 -2.48 -4.23 -2.17
N LEU A 127 -3.18 -4.86 -3.13
CA LEU A 127 -4.58 -4.55 -3.43
C LEU A 127 -5.50 -4.91 -2.26
N CYS A 128 -5.37 -6.12 -1.71
CA CYS A 128 -6.12 -6.52 -0.52
C CYS A 128 -5.84 -5.60 0.67
N GLY A 129 -4.58 -5.20 0.86
CA GLY A 129 -4.16 -4.24 1.87
C GLY A 129 -4.78 -2.86 1.70
N ALA A 130 -4.82 -2.33 0.47
CA ALA A 130 -5.46 -1.05 0.19
C ALA A 130 -6.98 -1.12 0.47
N VAL A 131 -7.63 -2.24 0.11
CA VAL A 131 -9.06 -2.47 0.40
C VAL A 131 -9.32 -2.54 1.89
N LEU A 132 -8.42 -3.20 2.64
CA LEU A 132 -8.47 -3.24 4.10
C LEU A 132 -8.42 -1.83 4.69
N GLY A 133 -7.43 -1.03 4.28
CA GLY A 133 -7.26 0.35 4.76
C GLY A 133 -8.47 1.25 4.47
N TYR A 134 -9.01 1.15 3.25
CA TYR A 134 -10.24 1.87 2.89
C TYR A 134 -11.43 1.44 3.74
N SER A 135 -11.58 0.13 3.95
CA SER A 135 -12.66 -0.43 4.76
C SER A 135 -12.55 -0.02 6.23
N SER A 136 -11.33 0.02 6.78
CA SER A 136 -11.11 0.41 8.17
C SER A 136 -11.37 1.89 8.42
N ASP A 137 -10.99 2.76 7.49
CA ASP A 137 -11.29 4.19 7.57
C ASP A 137 -12.80 4.45 7.49
N LYS A 138 -13.48 3.86 6.50
CA LYS A 138 -14.95 3.99 6.38
C LYS A 138 -15.71 3.39 7.56
N GLY A 139 -15.26 2.26 8.09
CA GLY A 139 -15.82 1.64 9.30
C GLY A 139 -15.69 2.56 10.51
N GLY A 140 -14.54 3.21 10.70
CA GLY A 140 -14.32 4.16 11.79
C GLY A 140 -15.20 5.41 11.68
N GLN A 141 -15.31 5.97 10.48
CA GLN A 141 -16.20 7.12 10.21
C GLN A 141 -17.67 6.76 10.46
N TYR A 142 -18.10 5.55 10.10
CA TYR A 142 -19.45 5.08 10.35
C TYR A 142 -19.73 4.91 11.85
N LEU A 143 -18.80 4.30 12.59
CA LEU A 143 -18.91 4.11 14.04
C LEU A 143 -18.99 5.45 14.78
N TYR A 144 -18.17 6.43 14.36
CA TYR A 144 -18.23 7.79 14.91
C TYR A 144 -19.60 8.43 14.75
N LYS A 145 -20.20 8.36 13.55
CA LYS A 145 -21.54 8.89 13.27
C LYS A 145 -22.64 8.21 14.12
N LEU A 146 -22.51 6.91 14.38
CA LEU A 146 -23.45 6.20 15.25
C LEU A 146 -23.37 6.71 16.70
N VAL A 147 -22.15 6.89 17.22
CA VAL A 147 -21.95 7.37 18.60
C VAL A 147 -22.41 8.81 18.77
N GLU A 148 -22.16 9.69 17.79
CA GLU A 148 -22.69 11.06 17.83
C GLU A 148 -24.22 11.08 17.82
N LYS A 149 -24.88 10.28 16.98
CA LYS A 149 -26.35 10.19 16.94
C LYS A 149 -26.94 9.76 18.28
N VAL A 150 -26.29 8.83 18.98
CA VAL A 150 -26.73 8.38 20.32
C VAL A 150 -26.54 9.49 21.35
N ARG A 151 -25.45 10.26 21.26
CA ARG A 151 -25.18 11.38 22.17
C ARG A 151 -26.19 12.52 22.02
N VAL A 152 -26.62 12.84 20.80
CA VAL A 152 -27.59 13.92 20.52
C VAL A 152 -29.03 13.55 20.95
N LYS A 153 -29.34 12.26 21.04
CA LYS A 153 -30.66 11.78 21.50
C LYS A 153 -30.79 11.71 23.03
N LYS A 154 -29.70 11.87 23.77
CA LYS A 154 -29.66 11.92 25.24
C LYS A 154 -29.61 13.38 25.69
#